data_AF-A0A8J4SLB8-F1
#
_entry.id   AF-A0A8J4SLB8-F1
#
_cell.length_a   1.000
_cell.length_b   1.000
_cell.length_c   1.000
_cell.angle_alpha   90.00
_cell.angle_beta   90.00
_cell.angle_gamma   90.00
#
_symmetry.space_group_name_H-M   'P 1'
#
loop_
_entity.id
_entity.type
_entity.pdbx_description
1 polymer ?
#
loop_
_entity_poly.entity_id
_entity_poly.type
_entity_poly.pdbx_seq_one_letter_code
_entity_poly.pdbx_strand_id
1 'polypeptide(L)'
;MIGFLPGKHFAAFLEQIVSVEKEQDTEDKTGNRSTIKIMASHPIASRIFRAVIRRLKKTADLEAILGSLESNSTEGGHSGLEKVINKGQHAVLNELATKCSQEGFTDVQRIFVKMLFTSLGHSGVKPQPNTGEDPLIRCIVGLVNCQKIDSLIPDKTDEAELTQNNRCEPVTLPGCLLAQKLFSYRTARPTLLAASLCTQSSARLQAWAKHPMLSRVLESALLSDSVSISRKSHLLDVLEMDLMDVVRDRYGSRVLEALWTAVDSMPEPDVLKERLVAKLASSRVQLSTHPFGHFVHHKLQLDLFADAPSLWRKRVLHSHRLTQKRSTLVSEPQASKRNRKTCVPKSKQNIKQ
;
A
#
# COMPACT_ATOMS: atom_id res chain seq x y z
N MET A 1 13.89 8.13 -30.50
CA MET A 1 12.61 8.72 -30.95
C MET A 1 11.53 8.92 -29.88
N ILE A 2 11.69 8.48 -28.62
CA ILE A 2 10.64 8.65 -27.57
C ILE A 2 10.80 9.97 -26.77
N GLY A 3 11.72 10.86 -27.17
CA GLY A 3 12.00 12.12 -26.48
C GLY A 3 11.04 13.28 -26.76
N PHE A 4 10.18 13.19 -27.78
CA PHE A 4 9.64 14.40 -28.43
C PHE A 4 8.13 14.42 -28.72
N LEU A 5 7.31 13.59 -28.09
CA LEU A 5 5.87 13.58 -28.40
C LEU A 5 5.07 14.21 -27.25
N PRO A 6 4.78 15.53 -27.30
CA PRO A 6 3.70 16.12 -26.51
C PRO A 6 2.36 15.55 -26.98
N GLY A 7 1.38 15.56 -26.07
CA GLY A 7 0.16 14.74 -26.11
C GLY A 7 -0.60 14.66 -27.45
N LYS A 8 -0.57 15.69 -28.30
CA LYS A 8 -1.19 15.65 -29.64
C LYS A 8 -0.51 14.69 -30.61
N HIS A 9 0.82 14.69 -30.68
CA HIS A 9 1.55 13.82 -31.60
C HIS A 9 1.60 12.38 -31.09
N PHE A 10 1.52 12.22 -29.76
CA PHE A 10 1.33 10.91 -29.17
C PHE A 10 -0.06 10.34 -29.47
N ALA A 11 -1.12 11.14 -29.39
CA ALA A 11 -2.47 10.73 -29.78
C ALA A 11 -2.53 10.32 -31.27
N ALA A 12 -1.93 11.10 -32.16
CA ALA A 12 -1.83 10.74 -33.59
C ALA A 12 -1.01 9.45 -33.83
N PHE A 13 0.07 9.24 -33.07
CA PHE A 13 0.84 8.00 -33.11
C PHE A 13 0.03 6.79 -32.62
N LEU A 14 -0.82 6.98 -31.60
CA LEU A 14 -1.75 5.94 -31.15
C LEU A 14 -2.82 5.63 -32.18
N GLU A 15 -3.38 6.63 -32.84
CA GLU A 15 -4.33 6.43 -33.94
C GLU A 15 -3.69 5.64 -35.09
N GLN A 16 -2.42 5.89 -35.41
CA GLN A 16 -1.69 5.18 -36.46
C GLN A 16 -1.37 3.71 -36.11
N ILE A 17 -1.05 3.40 -34.85
CA ILE A 17 -0.90 2.00 -34.40
C ILE A 17 -2.25 1.27 -34.44
N VAL A 18 -3.34 1.95 -34.07
CA VAL A 18 -4.70 1.38 -34.08
C VAL A 18 -5.23 1.16 -35.49
N SER A 19 -4.86 2.00 -36.47
CA SER A 19 -5.19 1.77 -37.89
C SER A 19 -4.62 0.45 -38.43
N VAL A 20 -3.55 -0.09 -37.85
CA VAL A 20 -2.99 -1.40 -38.23
C VAL A 20 -3.78 -2.57 -37.63
N GLU A 21 -4.52 -2.36 -36.53
CA GLU A 21 -5.40 -3.38 -35.92
C GLU A 21 -6.88 -3.24 -36.33
N LYS A 22 -7.29 -2.09 -36.90
CA LYS A 22 -8.67 -1.79 -37.31
C LYS A 22 -9.14 -2.48 -38.60
N GLU A 23 -8.31 -3.31 -39.25
CA GLU A 23 -8.78 -4.13 -40.37
C GLU A 23 -9.71 -5.28 -39.94
N GLN A 24 -10.02 -5.43 -38.65
CA GLN A 24 -10.94 -6.48 -38.18
C GLN A 24 -12.23 -6.03 -37.47
N ASP A 25 -12.43 -4.76 -37.09
CA ASP A 25 -13.71 -4.36 -36.45
C ASP A 25 -14.13 -2.94 -36.81
N THR A 26 -15.38 -2.82 -37.26
CA THR A 26 -16.00 -1.64 -37.87
C THR A 26 -16.38 -0.53 -36.89
N GLU A 27 -16.38 0.68 -37.47
CA GLU A 27 -16.95 1.97 -37.06
C GLU A 27 -17.57 2.11 -35.66
N ASP A 28 -16.93 2.95 -34.82
CA ASP A 28 -17.71 3.82 -33.95
C ASP A 28 -16.94 5.05 -33.45
N LYS A 29 -17.65 6.16 -33.21
CA LYS A 29 -17.10 7.45 -32.69
C LYS A 29 -16.62 7.36 -31.23
N THR A 30 -16.46 6.15 -30.71
CA THR A 30 -15.91 5.76 -29.39
C THR A 30 -14.41 5.42 -29.44
N GLY A 31 -13.76 5.61 -30.59
CA GLY A 31 -12.41 5.13 -30.91
C GLY A 31 -11.32 5.38 -29.85
N ASN A 32 -11.28 6.53 -29.18
CA ASN A 32 -10.23 6.80 -28.18
C ASN A 32 -10.43 6.01 -26.88
N ARG A 33 -11.68 5.76 -26.46
CA ARG A 33 -11.99 5.01 -25.24
C ARG A 33 -11.78 3.51 -25.42
N SER A 34 -12.12 2.96 -26.59
CA SER A 34 -11.81 1.57 -26.94
C SER A 34 -10.31 1.36 -27.07
N THR A 35 -9.60 2.30 -27.69
CA THR A 35 -8.13 2.24 -27.85
C THR A 35 -7.39 2.14 -26.52
N ILE A 36 -7.72 2.97 -25.52
CA ILE A 36 -7.04 2.92 -24.21
C ILE A 36 -7.20 1.54 -23.56
N LYS A 37 -8.40 0.93 -23.62
CA LYS A 37 -8.65 -0.41 -23.07
C LYS A 37 -7.85 -1.48 -23.80
N ILE A 38 -7.84 -1.42 -25.14
CA ILE A 38 -7.09 -2.37 -25.98
C ILE A 38 -5.62 -2.28 -25.62
N MET A 39 -5.04 -1.08 -25.68
CA MET A 39 -3.64 -0.81 -25.37
C MET A 39 -3.23 -1.25 -23.96
N ALA A 40 -4.05 -0.94 -22.95
CA ALA A 40 -3.76 -1.30 -21.57
C ALA A 40 -3.70 -2.83 -21.40
N SER A 41 -4.56 -3.56 -22.12
CA SER A 41 -4.66 -5.02 -22.05
C SER A 41 -3.68 -5.76 -22.97
N HIS A 42 -3.07 -5.07 -23.94
CA HIS A 42 -2.21 -5.67 -24.95
C HIS A 42 -0.75 -5.83 -24.48
N PRO A 43 -0.07 -6.97 -24.73
CA PRO A 43 1.27 -7.28 -24.18
C PRO A 43 2.39 -6.30 -24.55
N ILE A 44 2.34 -5.72 -25.75
CA ILE A 44 3.34 -4.75 -26.24
C ILE A 44 2.89 -3.31 -26.01
N ALA A 45 1.71 -2.94 -26.49
CA ALA A 45 1.16 -1.59 -26.34
C ALA A 45 1.01 -1.15 -24.87
N SER A 46 0.85 -2.06 -23.91
CA SER A 46 0.83 -1.73 -22.48
C SER A 46 2.13 -1.05 -22.03
N ARG A 47 3.28 -1.36 -22.65
CA ARG A 47 4.56 -0.71 -22.35
C ARG A 47 4.56 0.76 -22.76
N ILE A 48 4.00 1.04 -23.94
CA ILE A 48 3.84 2.41 -24.45
C ILE A 48 2.85 3.14 -23.53
N PHE A 49 1.72 2.53 -23.23
CA PHE A 49 0.71 3.11 -22.33
C PHE A 49 1.26 3.47 -20.95
N ARG A 50 2.09 2.62 -20.33
CA ARG A 50 2.81 2.96 -19.09
C ARG A 50 3.73 4.18 -19.24
N ALA A 51 4.43 4.31 -20.36
CA ALA A 51 5.28 5.47 -20.62
C ALA A 51 4.46 6.77 -20.71
N VAL A 52 3.22 6.70 -21.18
CA VAL A 52 2.27 7.82 -21.17
C VAL A 52 1.90 8.20 -19.75
N ILE A 53 1.46 7.22 -18.95
CA ILE A 53 1.04 7.43 -17.56
C ILE A 53 2.13 8.15 -16.77
N ARG A 54 3.40 7.73 -16.92
CA ARG A 54 4.55 8.39 -16.29
C ARG A 54 4.65 9.88 -16.59
N ARG A 55 4.37 10.26 -17.84
CA ARG A 55 4.55 11.61 -18.39
C ARG A 55 3.36 12.52 -18.18
N LEU A 56 2.24 12.02 -17.66
CA LEU A 56 1.08 12.86 -17.37
C LEU A 56 1.46 13.98 -16.41
N LYS A 57 1.00 15.20 -16.70
CA LYS A 57 1.23 16.38 -15.87
C LYS A 57 -0.07 16.92 -15.25
N LYS A 58 -1.22 16.64 -15.87
CA LYS A 58 -2.52 17.16 -15.43
C LYS A 58 -3.37 16.05 -14.83
N THR A 59 -4.05 16.36 -13.73
CA THR A 59 -5.00 15.46 -13.06
C THR A 59 -6.15 15.05 -13.98
N ALA A 60 -6.71 16.01 -14.72
CA ALA A 60 -7.80 15.77 -15.66
C ALA A 60 -7.46 14.70 -16.71
N ASP A 61 -6.20 14.63 -17.17
CA ASP A 61 -5.77 13.61 -18.13
C ASP A 61 -5.78 12.21 -17.50
N LEU A 62 -5.37 12.09 -16.23
CA LEU A 62 -5.41 10.83 -15.49
C LEU A 62 -6.87 10.40 -15.20
N GLU A 63 -7.73 11.33 -14.82
CA GLU A 63 -9.17 11.08 -14.63
C GLU A 63 -9.84 10.63 -15.92
N ALA A 64 -9.51 11.25 -17.06
CA ALA A 64 -10.03 10.83 -18.37
C ALA A 64 -9.58 9.41 -18.75
N ILE A 65 -8.33 9.04 -18.45
CA ILE A 65 -7.82 7.69 -18.65
C ILE A 65 -8.59 6.70 -17.76
N LEU A 66 -8.76 7.01 -16.47
CA LEU A 66 -9.49 6.16 -15.54
C LEU A 66 -10.96 6.00 -15.96
N GLY A 67 -11.66 7.08 -16.29
CA GLY A 67 -13.03 7.01 -16.79
C GLY A 67 -13.16 6.21 -18.09
N SER A 68 -12.13 6.25 -18.95
CA SER A 68 -12.07 5.41 -20.15
C SER A 68 -11.93 3.93 -19.80
N LEU A 69 -11.12 3.58 -18.80
CA LEU A 69 -10.97 2.20 -18.32
C LEU A 69 -12.21 1.69 -17.57
N GLU A 70 -12.96 2.56 -16.90
CA GLU A 70 -14.18 2.20 -16.16
C GLU A 70 -15.38 1.95 -17.08
N SER A 71 -15.50 2.67 -18.20
CA SER A 71 -16.62 2.52 -19.11
C SER A 71 -16.81 1.05 -19.56
N ASN A 72 -18.01 0.50 -19.42
CA ASN A 72 -18.33 -0.83 -19.92
C ASN A 72 -18.55 -0.75 -21.43
N SER A 73 -17.72 -1.42 -22.22
CA SER A 73 -18.05 -1.66 -23.64
C SER A 73 -19.08 -2.79 -23.69
N THR A 74 -20.06 -2.65 -24.56
CA THR A 74 -21.30 -3.44 -24.72
C THR A 74 -21.11 -4.92 -25.06
N GLU A 75 -19.87 -5.43 -25.13
CA GLU A 75 -19.59 -6.84 -25.39
C GLU A 75 -18.72 -7.42 -24.27
N GLY A 76 -19.37 -8.19 -23.39
CA GLY A 76 -18.78 -8.81 -22.19
C GLY A 76 -18.44 -7.76 -21.14
N GLY A 77 -19.36 -7.53 -20.20
CA GLY A 77 -19.40 -6.45 -19.19
C GLY A 77 -18.24 -6.32 -18.20
N HIS A 78 -17.03 -6.73 -18.57
CA HIS A 78 -15.79 -6.56 -17.84
C HIS A 78 -15.21 -5.16 -18.06
N SER A 79 -14.90 -4.48 -16.95
CA SER A 79 -14.20 -3.19 -16.97
C SER A 79 -12.83 -3.33 -17.68
N GLY A 80 -12.32 -2.24 -18.23
CA GLY A 80 -10.99 -2.24 -18.88
C GLY A 80 -9.88 -2.67 -17.93
N LEU A 81 -10.00 -2.32 -16.64
CA LEU A 81 -9.04 -2.70 -15.60
C LEU A 81 -9.13 -4.20 -15.27
N GLU A 82 -10.33 -4.78 -15.30
CA GLU A 82 -10.51 -6.23 -15.16
C GLU A 82 -9.89 -7.00 -16.34
N LYS A 83 -10.02 -6.49 -17.56
CA LYS A 83 -9.30 -7.04 -18.74
C LYS A 83 -7.77 -6.96 -18.56
N VAL A 84 -7.26 -5.87 -17.98
CA VAL A 84 -5.82 -5.70 -17.65
C VAL A 84 -5.35 -6.74 -16.63
N ILE A 85 -6.15 -7.01 -15.59
CA ILE A 85 -5.87 -8.04 -14.58
C ILE A 85 -5.88 -9.43 -15.23
N ASN A 86 -6.96 -9.78 -15.95
CA ASN A 86 -7.10 -11.10 -16.59
C ASN A 86 -6.04 -11.39 -17.66
N LYS A 87 -5.54 -10.38 -18.37
CA LYS A 87 -4.44 -10.53 -19.35
C LYS A 87 -3.04 -10.38 -18.74
N GLY A 88 -2.91 -10.32 -17.41
CA GLY A 88 -1.60 -10.28 -16.72
C GLY A 88 -0.82 -8.97 -16.91
N GLN A 89 -1.46 -7.88 -17.36
CA GLN A 89 -0.80 -6.59 -17.62
C GLN A 89 -0.64 -5.75 -16.34
N HIS A 90 -0.18 -6.39 -15.26
CA HIS A 90 -0.13 -5.84 -13.89
C HIS A 90 0.80 -4.62 -13.74
N ALA A 91 1.75 -4.46 -14.66
CA ALA A 91 2.65 -3.31 -14.68
C ALA A 91 1.88 -2.00 -14.96
N VAL A 92 0.74 -2.05 -15.66
CA VAL A 92 -0.12 -0.89 -15.88
C VAL A 92 -0.75 -0.43 -14.56
N LEU A 93 -1.25 -1.38 -13.75
CA LEU A 93 -1.84 -1.09 -12.44
C LEU A 93 -0.85 -0.43 -11.49
N ASN A 94 0.38 -0.95 -11.44
CA ASN A 94 1.44 -0.38 -10.62
C ASN A 94 1.84 1.03 -11.07
N GLU A 95 1.83 1.30 -12.38
CA GLU A 95 2.13 2.62 -12.90
C GLU A 95 1.03 3.63 -12.56
N LEU A 96 -0.25 3.24 -12.70
CA LEU A 96 -1.38 4.04 -12.28
C LEU A 96 -1.33 4.33 -10.78
N ALA A 97 -1.03 3.32 -9.96
CA ALA A 97 -0.92 3.48 -8.52
C ALA A 97 0.24 4.41 -8.11
N THR A 98 1.40 4.24 -8.77
CA THR A 98 2.55 5.11 -8.57
C THR A 98 2.23 6.55 -8.96
N LYS A 99 1.48 6.75 -10.07
CA LYS A 99 1.09 8.08 -10.51
C LYS A 99 0.13 8.75 -9.53
N CYS A 100 -0.87 8.02 -9.03
CA CYS A 100 -1.80 8.49 -8.00
C CYS A 100 -1.10 8.84 -6.66
N SER A 101 0.09 8.30 -6.42
CA SER A 101 0.87 8.60 -5.20
C SER A 101 1.59 9.95 -5.24
N GLN A 102 1.73 10.57 -6.42
CA GLN A 102 2.47 11.83 -6.58
C GLN A 102 1.64 13.02 -6.06
N GLU A 103 2.31 14.03 -5.50
CA GLU A 103 1.70 15.19 -4.83
C GLU A 103 0.69 15.99 -5.69
N GLY A 104 0.73 15.84 -7.02
CA GLY A 104 -0.23 16.46 -7.94
C GLY A 104 -1.44 15.60 -8.29
N PHE A 105 -1.55 14.35 -7.85
CA PHE A 105 -2.59 13.40 -8.30
C PHE A 105 -3.34 12.74 -7.14
N THR A 106 -3.18 13.26 -5.93
CA THR A 106 -3.71 12.65 -4.69
C THR A 106 -5.23 12.54 -4.68
N ASP A 107 -5.93 13.47 -5.34
CA ASP A 107 -7.40 13.49 -5.39
C ASP A 107 -7.96 12.30 -6.19
N VAL A 108 -7.18 11.82 -7.16
CA VAL A 108 -7.53 10.70 -8.04
C VAL A 108 -7.38 9.35 -7.32
N GLN A 109 -6.68 9.29 -6.18
CA GLN A 109 -6.45 8.05 -5.43
C GLN A 109 -7.77 7.33 -5.10
N ARG A 110 -8.82 8.07 -4.70
CA ARG A 110 -10.10 7.46 -4.30
C ARG A 110 -10.80 6.81 -5.49
N ILE A 111 -10.77 7.46 -6.64
CA ILE A 111 -11.35 6.95 -7.90
C ILE A 111 -10.62 5.67 -8.30
N PHE A 112 -9.29 5.70 -8.31
CA PHE A 112 -8.47 4.55 -8.66
C PHE A 112 -8.71 3.35 -7.71
N VAL A 113 -8.73 3.58 -6.39
CA VAL A 113 -8.95 2.51 -5.40
C VAL A 113 -10.34 1.89 -5.55
N LYS A 114 -11.39 2.72 -5.72
CA LYS A 114 -12.75 2.24 -5.93
C LYS A 114 -12.81 1.36 -7.18
N MET A 115 -12.28 1.86 -8.30
CA MET A 115 -12.24 1.12 -9.56
C MET A 115 -11.48 -0.20 -9.43
N LEU A 116 -10.30 -0.19 -8.80
CA LEU A 116 -9.50 -1.38 -8.57
C LEU A 116 -10.26 -2.45 -7.78
N PHE A 117 -10.93 -2.07 -6.69
CA PHE A 117 -11.68 -3.02 -5.87
C PHE A 117 -12.89 -3.58 -6.60
N THR A 118 -13.62 -2.74 -7.33
CA THR A 118 -14.74 -3.19 -8.17
C THR A 118 -14.26 -4.14 -9.27
N SER A 119 -13.14 -3.86 -9.93
CA SER A 119 -12.57 -4.73 -10.97
C SER A 119 -12.07 -6.07 -10.45
N LEU A 120 -11.77 -6.18 -9.15
CA LEU A 120 -11.44 -7.45 -8.49
C LEU A 120 -12.68 -8.22 -8.01
N GLY A 121 -13.88 -7.64 -8.16
CA GLY A 121 -15.14 -8.21 -7.70
C GLY A 121 -15.47 -7.92 -6.23
N HIS A 122 -14.76 -7.00 -5.58
CA HIS A 122 -15.02 -6.64 -4.18
C HIS A 122 -16.07 -5.52 -4.08
N SER A 123 -17.09 -5.71 -3.24
CA SER A 123 -18.23 -4.78 -3.09
C SER A 123 -17.87 -3.43 -2.47
N GLY A 124 -16.64 -3.29 -1.94
CA GLY A 124 -16.17 -2.07 -1.27
C GLY A 124 -16.74 -1.90 0.15
N VAL A 125 -17.48 -2.89 0.64
CA VAL A 125 -18.00 -2.93 2.01
C VAL A 125 -16.88 -3.33 2.96
N LYS A 126 -16.87 -2.78 4.17
CA LYS A 126 -15.91 -3.19 5.20
C LYS A 126 -16.21 -4.63 5.62
N PRO A 127 -15.19 -5.46 5.86
CA PRO A 127 -15.42 -6.78 6.42
C PRO A 127 -16.12 -6.65 7.77
N GLN A 128 -17.19 -7.42 7.96
CA GLN A 128 -17.88 -7.48 9.24
C GLN A 128 -17.09 -8.36 10.21
N PRO A 129 -17.10 -8.04 11.51
CA PRO A 129 -16.57 -8.94 12.51
C PRO A 129 -17.35 -10.26 12.45
N ASN A 130 -16.64 -11.39 12.35
CA ASN A 130 -17.15 -12.78 12.36
C ASN A 130 -17.56 -13.41 11.02
N THR A 131 -17.36 -12.75 9.86
CA THR A 131 -17.71 -13.32 8.53
C THR A 131 -16.56 -14.12 7.89
N GLY A 132 -15.58 -14.55 8.69
CA GLY A 132 -14.38 -15.24 8.19
C GLY A 132 -13.35 -14.29 7.59
N GLU A 133 -12.46 -14.85 6.77
CA GLU A 133 -11.35 -14.10 6.18
C GLU A 133 -11.80 -13.34 4.93
N ASP A 134 -11.64 -12.02 4.94
CA ASP A 134 -11.93 -11.20 3.77
C ASP A 134 -10.92 -11.44 2.63
N PRO A 135 -11.37 -11.63 1.38
CA PRO A 135 -10.47 -12.00 0.29
C PRO A 135 -9.71 -10.81 -0.30
N LEU A 136 -10.04 -9.55 0.01
CA LEU A 136 -9.54 -8.37 -0.70
C LEU A 136 -8.01 -8.28 -0.72
N ILE A 137 -7.36 -8.43 0.44
CA ILE A 137 -5.90 -8.35 0.52
C ILE A 137 -5.25 -9.45 -0.33
N ARG A 138 -5.81 -10.66 -0.32
CA ARG A 138 -5.37 -11.81 -1.13
C ARG A 138 -5.58 -11.53 -2.63
N CYS A 139 -6.70 -10.89 -3.00
CA CYS A 139 -6.97 -10.45 -4.38
C CYS A 139 -5.92 -9.45 -4.87
N ILE A 140 -5.52 -8.51 -4.01
CA ILE A 140 -4.53 -7.50 -4.36
C ILE A 140 -3.13 -8.11 -4.49
N VAL A 141 -2.69 -8.93 -3.52
CA VAL A 141 -1.34 -9.53 -3.58
C VAL A 141 -1.23 -10.60 -4.67
N GLY A 142 -2.32 -11.31 -4.95
CA GLY A 142 -2.42 -12.28 -6.04
C GLY A 142 -2.70 -11.66 -7.41
N LEU A 143 -3.29 -10.46 -7.46
CA LEU A 143 -3.91 -9.89 -8.67
C LEU A 143 -4.89 -10.87 -9.33
N VAL A 144 -5.76 -11.43 -8.50
CA VAL A 144 -6.78 -12.40 -8.86
C VAL A 144 -8.14 -11.91 -8.36
N ASN A 145 -9.21 -12.17 -9.12
CA ASN A 145 -10.57 -11.80 -8.73
C ASN A 145 -11.05 -12.61 -7.51
N CYS A 146 -11.92 -12.01 -6.68
CA CYS A 146 -12.45 -12.64 -5.46
C CYS A 146 -13.02 -14.04 -5.72
N GLN A 147 -13.82 -14.20 -6.78
CA GLN A 147 -14.45 -15.48 -7.15
C GLN A 147 -13.45 -16.62 -7.39
N LYS A 148 -12.24 -16.30 -7.89
CA LYS A 148 -11.20 -17.29 -8.15
C LYS A 148 -10.42 -17.66 -6.89
N ILE A 149 -10.39 -16.79 -5.87
CA ILE A 149 -9.71 -17.09 -4.60
C ILE A 149 -10.46 -18.16 -3.83
N ASP A 150 -11.79 -18.08 -3.80
CA ASP A 150 -12.61 -19.07 -3.10
C ASP A 150 -12.41 -20.46 -3.72
N SER A 151 -12.24 -20.55 -5.05
CA SER A 151 -11.92 -21.81 -5.73
C SER A 151 -10.49 -22.34 -5.52
N LEU A 152 -9.57 -21.50 -5.02
CA LEU A 152 -8.18 -21.90 -4.73
C LEU A 152 -8.00 -22.37 -3.28
N ILE A 153 -9.01 -22.18 -2.43
CA ILE A 153 -9.02 -22.72 -1.08
C ILE A 153 -9.57 -24.15 -1.18
N PRO A 154 -8.78 -25.20 -0.90
CA PRO A 154 -9.30 -26.55 -0.94
C PRO A 154 -10.45 -26.70 0.06
N ASP A 155 -11.63 -27.03 -0.46
CA ASP A 155 -12.78 -27.40 0.34
C ASP A 155 -12.42 -28.64 1.16
N LYS A 156 -12.37 -28.49 2.49
CA LYS A 156 -12.28 -29.57 3.49
C LYS A 156 -10.93 -30.30 3.58
N THR A 157 -9.90 -29.62 4.09
CA THR A 157 -8.79 -30.32 4.75
C THR A 157 -8.42 -29.55 6.00
N ASP A 158 -8.20 -30.28 7.10
CA ASP A 158 -7.92 -29.74 8.43
C ASP A 158 -6.94 -28.55 8.35
N GLU A 159 -7.30 -27.42 8.97
CA GLU A 159 -6.46 -26.20 9.09
C GLU A 159 -5.01 -26.49 9.55
N ALA A 160 -4.82 -27.63 10.21
CA ALA A 160 -3.55 -28.18 10.66
C ALA A 160 -2.58 -28.58 9.52
N GLU A 161 -3.08 -28.99 8.34
CA GLU A 161 -2.25 -29.54 7.25
C GLU A 161 -1.99 -28.56 6.09
N LEU A 162 -2.48 -27.32 6.18
CA LEU A 162 -2.16 -26.30 5.17
C LEU A 162 -0.66 -25.99 5.17
N THR A 163 0.03 -26.40 4.11
CA THR A 163 1.44 -26.10 3.90
C THR A 163 1.69 -24.59 3.90
N GLN A 164 2.91 -24.17 4.26
CA GLN A 164 3.29 -22.76 4.26
C GLN A 164 3.06 -22.08 2.89
N ASN A 165 3.17 -22.83 1.79
CA ASN A 165 2.89 -22.34 0.44
C ASN A 165 1.41 -22.02 0.24
N ASN A 166 0.49 -22.91 0.64
CA ASN A 166 -0.96 -22.67 0.55
C ASN A 166 -1.39 -21.44 1.37
N ARG A 167 -0.74 -21.19 2.51
CA ARG A 167 -1.01 -20.00 3.34
C ARG A 167 -0.54 -18.70 2.69
N CYS A 168 0.45 -18.74 1.80
CA CYS A 168 0.96 -17.56 1.11
C CYS A 168 0.26 -17.30 -0.23
N GLU A 169 -0.38 -18.30 -0.83
CA GLU A 169 -1.03 -18.16 -2.14
C GLU A 169 -2.45 -17.58 -2.06
N PRO A 170 -2.90 -16.83 -3.09
CA PRO A 170 -2.14 -16.42 -4.29
C PRO A 170 -1.19 -15.25 -4.02
N VAL A 171 0.01 -15.27 -4.61
CA VAL A 171 1.00 -14.18 -4.46
C VAL A 171 1.72 -13.87 -5.77
N THR A 172 1.79 -12.59 -6.11
CA THR A 172 2.55 -12.10 -7.26
C THR A 172 3.37 -10.86 -6.89
N LEU A 173 4.50 -10.66 -7.57
CA LEU A 173 5.36 -9.49 -7.32
C LEU A 173 4.66 -8.17 -7.66
N PRO A 174 4.00 -8.05 -8.83
CA PRO A 174 3.24 -6.85 -9.12
C PRO A 174 2.11 -6.59 -8.11
N GLY A 175 1.46 -7.64 -7.58
CA GLY A 175 0.41 -7.50 -6.57
C GLY A 175 0.93 -7.02 -5.22
N CYS A 176 2.07 -7.58 -4.76
CA CYS A 176 2.72 -7.13 -3.54
C CYS A 176 3.20 -5.67 -3.65
N LEU A 177 3.78 -5.27 -4.77
CA LEU A 177 4.19 -3.88 -5.01
C LEU A 177 2.98 -2.93 -5.04
N LEU A 178 1.87 -3.37 -5.64
CA LEU A 178 0.63 -2.62 -5.63
C LEU A 178 0.10 -2.45 -4.20
N ALA A 179 0.04 -3.51 -3.40
CA ALA A 179 -0.39 -3.44 -2.01
C ALA A 179 0.45 -2.45 -1.19
N GLN A 180 1.79 -2.52 -1.31
CA GLN A 180 2.71 -1.59 -0.65
C GLN A 180 2.42 -0.14 -1.05
N LYS A 181 2.16 0.13 -2.33
CA LYS A 181 1.78 1.47 -2.80
C LYS A 181 0.44 1.92 -2.23
N LEU A 182 -0.58 1.06 -2.21
CA LEU A 182 -1.87 1.39 -1.63
C LEU A 182 -1.76 1.73 -0.13
N PHE A 183 -0.91 1.03 0.62
CA PHE A 183 -0.66 1.37 2.03
C PHE A 183 -0.02 2.74 2.22
N SER A 184 0.71 3.26 1.23
CA SER A 184 1.31 4.61 1.29
C SER A 184 0.32 5.76 1.01
N TYR A 185 -0.92 5.46 0.59
CA TYR A 185 -1.89 6.49 0.23
C TYR A 185 -2.39 7.27 1.45
N ARG A 186 -2.42 8.60 1.34
CA ARG A 186 -2.87 9.52 2.38
C ARG A 186 -4.30 10.02 2.17
N THR A 187 -4.68 10.29 0.91
CA THR A 187 -6.01 10.83 0.56
C THR A 187 -7.06 9.75 0.45
N ALA A 188 -6.72 8.61 -0.18
CA ALA A 188 -7.52 7.40 -0.12
C ALA A 188 -6.92 6.45 0.93
N ARG A 189 -7.21 6.73 2.21
CA ARG A 189 -6.69 5.92 3.32
C ARG A 189 -7.00 4.42 3.09
N PRO A 190 -6.04 3.51 3.29
CA PRO A 190 -6.15 2.09 2.98
C PRO A 190 -7.00 1.33 4.02
N THR A 191 -8.13 1.90 4.43
CA THR A 191 -8.95 1.42 5.56
C THR A 191 -9.52 0.03 5.28
N LEU A 192 -10.04 -0.20 4.07
CA LEU A 192 -10.58 -1.49 3.64
C LEU A 192 -9.48 -2.54 3.50
N LEU A 193 -8.39 -2.18 2.82
CA LEU A 193 -7.25 -3.07 2.61
C LEU A 193 -6.62 -3.51 3.94
N ALA A 194 -6.44 -2.56 4.87
CA ALA A 194 -5.91 -2.85 6.21
C ALA A 194 -6.90 -3.68 7.05
N ALA A 195 -8.22 -3.47 6.90
CA ALA A 195 -9.21 -4.29 7.56
C ALA A 195 -9.16 -5.74 7.06
N SER A 196 -9.11 -5.93 5.74
CA SER A 196 -8.96 -7.24 5.10
C SER A 196 -7.68 -7.97 5.50
N LEU A 197 -6.58 -7.22 5.68
CA LEU A 197 -5.34 -7.79 6.23
C LEU A 197 -5.54 -8.31 7.67
N CYS A 198 -6.30 -7.61 8.51
CA CYS A 198 -6.56 -8.01 9.90
C CYS A 198 -7.59 -9.13 10.05
N THR A 199 -8.31 -9.51 8.98
CA THR A 199 -9.23 -10.66 9.03
C THR A 199 -8.54 -11.98 8.67
N GLN A 200 -7.28 -11.94 8.22
CA GLN A 200 -6.53 -13.15 7.90
C GLN A 200 -6.19 -13.90 9.19
N SER A 201 -6.15 -15.23 9.14
CA SER A 201 -5.77 -16.07 10.27
C SER A 201 -4.36 -15.78 10.76
N SER A 202 -4.13 -16.00 12.06
CA SER A 202 -2.82 -15.81 12.68
C SER A 202 -1.74 -16.63 11.98
N ALA A 203 -2.04 -17.88 11.64
CA ALA A 203 -1.13 -18.76 10.90
C ALA A 203 -0.75 -18.19 9.52
N ARG A 204 -1.70 -17.56 8.81
CA ARG A 204 -1.41 -16.90 7.53
C ARG A 204 -0.54 -15.68 7.72
N LEU A 205 -0.86 -14.80 8.68
CA LEU A 205 -0.08 -13.58 8.92
C LEU A 205 1.35 -13.89 9.35
N GLN A 206 1.55 -14.94 10.15
CA GLN A 206 2.89 -15.45 10.49
C GLN A 206 3.62 -16.01 9.25
N ALA A 207 2.94 -16.76 8.38
CA ALA A 207 3.53 -17.24 7.13
C ALA A 207 3.93 -16.06 6.22
N TRP A 208 3.10 -15.02 6.15
CA TRP A 208 3.36 -13.80 5.38
C TRP A 208 4.58 -13.06 5.90
N ALA A 209 4.78 -13.00 7.22
CA ALA A 209 5.95 -12.37 7.84
C ALA A 209 7.27 -13.02 7.41
N LYS A 210 7.25 -14.32 7.09
CA LYS A 210 8.41 -15.09 6.64
C LYS A 210 8.53 -15.19 5.12
N HIS A 211 7.58 -14.65 4.36
CA HIS A 211 7.59 -14.73 2.90
C HIS A 211 8.38 -13.56 2.29
N PRO A 212 9.25 -13.78 1.27
CA PRO A 212 10.11 -12.74 0.69
C PRO A 212 9.39 -11.48 0.20
N MET A 213 8.12 -11.62 -0.20
CA MET A 213 7.35 -10.55 -0.82
C MET A 213 6.21 -10.04 0.07
N LEU A 214 5.60 -10.91 0.88
CA LEU A 214 4.45 -10.56 1.72
C LEU A 214 4.91 -9.90 3.02
N SER A 215 6.12 -10.22 3.49
CA SER A 215 6.80 -9.50 4.58
C SER A 215 6.85 -8.00 4.29
N ARG A 216 7.17 -7.61 3.04
CA ARG A 216 7.18 -6.20 2.60
C ARG A 216 5.81 -5.54 2.62
N VAL A 217 4.74 -6.31 2.38
CA VAL A 217 3.36 -5.82 2.50
C VAL A 217 3.03 -5.55 3.97
N LEU A 218 3.40 -6.46 4.88
CA LEU A 218 3.24 -6.27 6.33
C LEU A 218 4.06 -5.07 6.83
N GLU A 219 5.33 -4.95 6.43
CA GLU A 219 6.17 -3.78 6.75
C GLU A 219 5.49 -2.47 6.32
N SER A 220 4.96 -2.43 5.09
CA SER A 220 4.28 -1.24 4.56
C SER A 220 2.99 -0.91 5.32
N ALA A 221 2.24 -1.92 5.75
CA ALA A 221 1.03 -1.71 6.57
C ALA A 221 1.39 -1.18 7.97
N LEU A 222 2.43 -1.73 8.60
CA LEU A 222 2.91 -1.33 9.93
C LEU A 222 3.47 0.10 9.93
N LEU A 223 4.26 0.44 8.91
CA LEU A 223 4.92 1.75 8.79
C LEU A 223 4.00 2.83 8.19
N SER A 224 2.83 2.48 7.66
CA SER A 224 1.91 3.46 7.08
C SER A 224 1.28 4.38 8.13
N ASP A 225 1.38 5.69 7.94
CA ASP A 225 0.69 6.71 8.76
C ASP A 225 -0.85 6.64 8.61
N SER A 226 -1.34 6.11 7.48
CA SER A 226 -2.76 6.08 7.16
C SER A 226 -3.47 4.85 7.73
N VAL A 227 -2.72 3.85 8.19
CA VAL A 227 -3.28 2.67 8.86
C VAL A 227 -3.54 3.00 10.32
N SER A 228 -4.77 2.76 10.76
CA SER A 228 -5.19 3.03 12.14
C SER A 228 -4.36 2.23 13.16
N ILE A 229 -4.03 2.86 14.28
CA ILE A 229 -3.35 2.26 15.43
C ILE A 229 -3.96 0.92 15.83
N SER A 230 -5.28 0.82 15.99
CA SER A 230 -5.98 -0.43 16.39
C SER A 230 -5.63 -1.62 15.48
N ARG A 231 -5.47 -1.41 14.18
CA ARG A 231 -5.08 -2.46 13.22
C ARG A 231 -3.61 -2.83 13.37
N LYS A 232 -2.74 -1.86 13.61
CA LYS A 232 -1.32 -2.12 13.87
C LYS A 232 -1.15 -2.89 15.19
N SER A 233 -1.93 -2.57 16.23
CA SER A 233 -1.97 -3.31 17.49
C SER A 233 -2.45 -4.74 17.31
N HIS A 234 -3.47 -4.97 16.47
CA HIS A 234 -3.90 -6.33 16.13
C HIS A 234 -2.76 -7.13 15.45
N LEU A 235 -2.07 -6.55 14.49
CA LEU A 235 -0.92 -7.19 13.83
C LEU A 235 0.23 -7.47 14.82
N LEU A 236 0.47 -6.57 15.78
CA LEU A 236 1.42 -6.80 16.87
C LEU A 236 1.03 -8.05 17.64
N ASP A 237 -0.19 -8.13 18.15
CA ASP A 237 -0.64 -9.24 18.99
C ASP A 237 -0.55 -10.59 18.27
N VAL A 238 -0.90 -10.64 16.97
CA VAL A 238 -0.78 -11.86 16.15
C VAL A 238 0.68 -12.28 15.94
N LEU A 239 1.56 -11.35 15.57
CA LEU A 239 2.97 -11.64 15.33
C LEU A 239 3.73 -11.96 16.63
N GLU A 240 3.20 -11.52 17.78
CA GLU A 240 3.78 -11.78 19.11
C GLU A 240 3.53 -13.21 19.60
N MET A 241 2.63 -13.98 18.98
CA MET A 241 2.32 -15.36 19.37
C MET A 241 3.51 -16.31 19.15
N ASP A 242 4.13 -16.28 17.95
CA ASP A 242 5.32 -17.08 17.60
C ASP A 242 6.52 -16.20 17.26
N LEU A 243 6.76 -15.20 18.10
CA LEU A 243 7.77 -14.16 17.87
C LEU A 243 9.17 -14.75 17.60
N MET A 244 9.54 -15.84 18.28
CA MET A 244 10.85 -16.49 18.10
C MET A 244 11.04 -17.08 16.70
N ASP A 245 10.00 -17.69 16.13
CA ASP A 245 10.04 -18.27 14.79
C ASP A 245 10.16 -17.16 13.73
N VAL A 246 9.39 -16.07 13.90
CA VAL A 246 9.44 -14.89 13.03
C VAL A 246 10.83 -14.23 13.07
N VAL A 247 11.42 -14.07 14.26
CA VAL A 247 12.72 -13.40 14.42
C VAL A 247 13.88 -14.19 13.83
N ARG A 248 13.79 -15.52 13.84
CA ARG A 248 14.82 -16.38 13.24
C ARG A 248 14.72 -16.42 11.73
N ASP A 249 13.64 -15.93 11.13
CA ASP A 249 13.54 -15.85 9.69
C ASP A 249 14.26 -14.63 9.09
N ARG A 250 14.78 -14.80 7.87
CA ARG A 250 15.48 -13.75 7.12
C ARG A 250 14.59 -12.52 6.88
N TYR A 251 13.32 -12.74 6.57
CA TYR A 251 12.35 -11.70 6.29
C TYR A 251 11.58 -11.30 7.55
N GLY A 252 11.24 -12.28 8.39
CA GLY A 252 10.53 -12.02 9.64
C GLY A 252 11.30 -11.11 10.60
N SER A 253 12.64 -11.21 10.66
CA SER A 253 13.47 -10.26 11.41
C SER A 253 13.31 -8.80 10.97
N ARG A 254 13.04 -8.54 9.68
CA ARG A 254 12.73 -7.19 9.15
C ARG A 254 11.32 -6.75 9.46
N VAL A 255 10.36 -7.67 9.45
CA VAL A 255 8.99 -7.40 9.91
C VAL A 255 8.98 -7.00 11.38
N LEU A 256 9.78 -7.66 12.24
CA LEU A 256 9.93 -7.23 13.63
C LEU A 256 10.54 -5.83 13.74
N GLU A 257 11.53 -5.50 12.92
CA GLU A 257 12.11 -4.15 12.90
C GLU A 257 11.07 -3.08 12.52
N ALA A 258 10.22 -3.37 11.53
CA ALA A 258 9.10 -2.50 11.16
C ALA A 258 8.07 -2.40 12.29
N LEU A 259 7.76 -3.53 12.95
CA LEU A 259 6.85 -3.59 14.10
C LEU A 259 7.38 -2.76 15.27
N TRP A 260 8.65 -2.90 15.62
CA TRP A 260 9.34 -2.13 16.65
C TRP A 260 9.25 -0.63 16.39
N THR A 261 9.37 -0.22 15.12
CA THR A 261 9.24 1.18 14.69
C THR A 261 7.78 1.62 14.73
N ALA A 262 6.84 0.77 14.34
CA ALA A 262 5.41 1.09 14.36
C ALA A 262 4.87 1.31 15.79
N VAL A 263 5.40 0.58 16.77
CA VAL A 263 5.06 0.73 18.19
C VAL A 263 5.28 2.17 18.69
N ASP A 264 6.23 2.91 18.11
CA ASP A 264 6.50 4.31 18.45
C ASP A 264 5.25 5.21 18.29
N SER A 265 4.38 4.86 17.35
CA SER A 265 3.14 5.58 17.04
C SER A 265 1.91 5.07 17.80
N MET A 266 2.06 4.02 18.61
CA MET A 266 0.97 3.39 19.35
C MET A 266 0.81 3.98 20.76
N PRO A 267 -0.36 3.80 21.42
CA PRO A 267 -0.54 4.08 22.83
C PRO A 267 0.45 3.28 23.67
N GLU A 268 1.01 3.92 24.70
CA GLU A 268 1.93 3.28 25.65
C GLU A 268 3.13 2.56 24.98
N PRO A 269 3.89 3.27 24.13
CA PRO A 269 4.98 2.66 23.35
C PRO A 269 6.04 2.02 24.25
N ASP A 270 6.29 2.60 25.42
CA ASP A 270 7.25 2.12 26.41
C ASP A 270 6.84 0.72 26.94
N VAL A 271 5.56 0.50 27.24
CA VAL A 271 5.02 -0.77 27.74
C VAL A 271 5.07 -1.86 26.67
N LEU A 272 4.65 -1.52 25.44
CA LEU A 272 4.65 -2.46 24.32
C LEU A 272 6.06 -2.91 23.92
N LYS A 273 7.03 -1.98 23.94
CA LYS A 273 8.44 -2.30 23.70
C LYS A 273 9.03 -3.21 24.78
N GLU A 274 8.75 -2.93 26.05
CA GLU A 274 9.17 -3.80 27.15
C GLU A 274 8.56 -5.20 27.01
N ARG A 275 7.28 -5.30 26.65
CA ARG A 275 6.58 -6.57 26.43
C ARG A 275 7.25 -7.40 25.33
N LEU A 276 7.55 -6.78 24.19
CA LEU A 276 8.25 -7.44 23.07
C LEU A 276 9.64 -7.93 23.45
N VAL A 277 10.41 -7.09 24.13
CA VAL A 277 11.79 -7.41 24.53
C VAL A 277 11.80 -8.51 25.59
N ALA A 278 10.88 -8.46 26.56
CA ALA A 278 10.76 -9.46 27.61
C ALA A 278 10.54 -10.88 27.04
N LYS A 279 9.72 -11.02 25.99
CA LYS A 279 9.51 -12.30 25.30
C LYS A 279 10.79 -12.84 24.64
N LEU A 280 11.65 -11.96 24.13
CA LEU A 280 12.89 -12.35 23.45
C LEU A 280 14.09 -12.54 24.40
N ALA A 281 14.06 -11.88 25.56
CA ALA A 281 15.17 -11.88 26.52
C ALA A 281 15.51 -13.28 27.06
N SER A 282 14.50 -14.13 27.22
CA SER A 282 14.65 -15.53 27.66
C SER A 282 15.47 -16.38 26.69
N SER A 283 15.47 -16.02 25.40
CA SER A 283 16.18 -16.74 24.34
C SER A 283 17.35 -15.94 23.75
N ARG A 284 17.86 -14.92 24.47
CA ARG A 284 18.91 -14.01 23.98
C ARG A 284 20.18 -14.71 23.49
N VAL A 285 20.61 -15.77 24.18
CA VAL A 285 21.81 -16.56 23.80
C VAL A 285 21.59 -17.31 22.49
N GLN A 286 20.37 -17.81 22.25
CA GLN A 286 20.05 -18.47 21.00
C GLN A 286 19.88 -17.47 19.85
N LEU A 287 19.48 -16.23 20.16
CA LEU A 287 19.38 -15.16 19.16
C LEU A 287 20.75 -14.61 18.79
N SER A 288 21.68 -14.44 19.73
CA SER A 288 23.03 -13.93 19.44
C SER A 288 23.83 -14.86 18.52
N THR A 289 23.60 -16.17 18.58
CA THR A 289 24.28 -17.13 17.69
C THR A 289 23.57 -17.33 16.35
N HIS A 290 22.31 -16.88 16.21
CA HIS A 290 21.52 -17.10 15.01
C HIS A 290 21.86 -16.07 13.92
N PRO A 291 22.03 -16.46 12.64
CA PRO A 291 22.44 -15.55 11.56
C PRO A 291 21.57 -14.29 11.42
N PHE A 292 20.25 -14.44 11.57
CA PHE A 292 19.30 -13.32 11.49
C PHE A 292 18.90 -12.79 12.88
N GLY A 293 18.96 -13.64 13.90
CA GLY A 293 18.57 -13.28 15.26
C GLY A 293 19.54 -12.31 15.92
N HIS A 294 20.83 -12.38 15.57
CA HIS A 294 21.88 -11.53 16.13
C HIS A 294 21.61 -10.04 15.83
N PHE A 295 21.05 -9.73 14.65
CA PHE A 295 20.64 -8.36 14.32
C PHE A 295 19.56 -7.85 15.27
N VAL A 296 18.54 -8.66 15.56
CA VAL A 296 17.47 -8.32 16.50
C VAL A 296 18.02 -8.21 17.92
N HIS A 297 18.91 -9.13 18.32
CA HIS A 297 19.57 -9.12 19.62
C HIS A 297 20.29 -7.79 19.88
N HIS A 298 21.10 -7.32 18.94
CA HIS A 298 21.79 -6.04 19.06
C HIS A 298 20.85 -4.85 18.97
N LYS A 299 19.90 -4.86 18.03
CA LYS A 299 18.97 -3.73 17.82
C LYS A 299 18.11 -3.48 19.05
N LEU A 300 17.64 -4.54 19.70
CA LEU A 300 16.82 -4.46 20.91
C LEU A 300 17.65 -4.39 22.19
N GLN A 301 18.98 -4.52 22.10
CA GLN A 301 19.90 -4.53 23.24
C GLN A 301 19.49 -5.56 24.31
N LEU A 302 19.26 -6.81 23.90
CA LEU A 302 18.71 -7.85 24.77
C LEU A 302 19.59 -8.16 25.99
N ASP A 303 20.92 -8.05 25.86
CA ASP A 303 21.84 -8.24 27.00
C ASP A 303 21.65 -7.14 28.04
N LEU A 304 21.59 -5.88 27.60
CA LEU A 304 21.35 -4.76 28.51
C LEU A 304 19.98 -4.87 29.19
N PHE A 305 18.96 -5.36 28.48
CA PHE A 305 17.65 -5.60 29.08
C PHE A 305 17.69 -6.69 30.15
N ALA A 306 18.42 -7.79 29.91
CA ALA A 306 18.53 -8.90 30.85
C ALA A 306 19.35 -8.52 32.10
N ASP A 307 20.47 -7.82 31.91
CA ASP A 307 21.42 -7.52 32.99
C ASP A 307 21.03 -6.26 33.79
N ALA A 308 20.49 -5.24 33.11
CA ALA A 308 20.13 -3.97 33.72
C ALA A 308 18.88 -3.33 33.07
N PRO A 309 17.67 -3.85 33.35
CA PRO A 309 16.42 -3.34 32.77
C PRO A 309 16.21 -1.83 32.98
N SER A 310 16.63 -1.28 34.12
CA SER A 310 16.51 0.15 34.43
C SER A 310 17.40 1.03 33.53
N LEU A 311 18.60 0.57 33.20
CA LEU A 311 19.51 1.24 32.26
C LEU A 311 19.01 1.08 30.83
N TRP A 312 18.47 -0.08 30.48
CA TRP A 312 17.83 -0.31 29.19
C TRP A 312 16.69 0.67 28.96
N ARG A 313 15.78 0.84 29.93
CA ARG A 313 14.68 1.82 29.86
C ARG A 313 15.22 3.23 29.61
N LYS A 314 16.21 3.65 30.38
CA LYS A 314 16.84 4.98 30.23
C LYS A 314 17.53 5.15 28.89
N ARG A 315 18.12 4.11 28.29
CA ARG A 315 18.85 4.22 27.03
C ARG A 315 17.91 4.12 25.83
N VAL A 316 17.13 3.05 25.76
CA VAL A 316 16.32 2.70 24.59
C VAL A 316 15.05 3.54 24.51
N LEU A 317 14.34 3.72 25.63
CA LEU A 317 13.09 4.51 25.65
C LEU A 317 13.38 6.02 25.64
N HIS A 318 14.45 6.50 26.27
CA HIS A 318 14.82 7.93 26.23
C HIS A 318 15.39 8.37 24.88
N SER A 319 16.26 7.55 24.25
CA SER A 319 16.76 7.85 22.90
C SER A 319 15.60 7.98 21.91
N HIS A 320 14.56 7.15 22.09
CA HIS A 320 13.34 7.22 21.32
C HIS A 320 12.58 8.56 21.51
N ARG A 321 12.46 9.08 22.74
CA ARG A 321 11.83 10.39 23.01
C ARG A 321 12.56 11.55 22.33
N LEU A 322 13.89 11.47 22.20
CA LEU A 322 14.68 12.49 21.51
C LEU A 322 14.48 12.45 19.98
N THR A 323 14.36 11.25 19.40
CA THR A 323 14.08 11.07 17.97
C THR A 323 12.68 11.58 17.60
N GLN A 324 11.66 11.31 18.44
CA GLN A 324 10.31 11.84 18.23
C GLN A 324 10.22 13.36 18.34
N LYS A 325 10.92 13.98 19.31
CA LYS A 325 10.94 15.46 19.45
C LYS A 325 11.61 16.14 18.25
N ARG A 326 12.57 15.48 17.60
CA ARG A 326 13.23 16.03 16.39
C ARG A 326 12.35 15.93 15.15
N SER A 327 11.56 14.88 14.98
CA SER A 327 10.67 14.74 13.82
C SER A 327 9.46 15.68 13.87
N THR A 328 8.95 16.00 15.06
CA THR A 328 7.85 16.97 15.23
C THR A 328 8.29 18.41 14.93
N LEU A 329 9.54 18.78 15.25
CA LEU A 329 10.09 20.11 14.95
C LEU A 329 10.37 20.36 13.46
N VAL A 330 10.53 19.30 12.66
CA VAL A 330 10.77 19.40 11.20
C VAL A 330 9.46 19.44 10.41
N SER A 331 8.32 19.14 11.05
CA SER A 331 7.01 19.01 10.40
C SER A 331 6.11 20.25 10.49
N GLU A 332 6.58 21.37 11.08
CA GLU A 332 5.85 22.65 11.02
C GLU A 332 6.12 23.38 9.69
N PRO A 333 5.11 23.56 8.82
CA PRO A 333 5.23 24.47 7.69
C PRO A 333 5.17 25.90 8.23
N GLN A 334 6.22 26.69 7.98
CA GLN A 334 6.22 28.12 8.23
C GLN A 334 5.11 28.82 7.43
N ALA A 335 3.96 29.05 8.06
CA ALA A 335 2.90 29.90 7.54
C ALA A 335 3.04 31.33 8.10
N SER A 336 3.38 32.23 7.19
CA SER A 336 3.04 33.66 7.16
C SER A 336 3.46 34.56 8.34
N LYS A 337 4.61 35.22 8.18
CA LYS A 337 4.75 36.65 8.54
C LYS A 337 5.15 37.44 7.30
N ARG A 338 4.17 37.95 6.55
CA ARG A 338 4.43 39.01 5.55
C ARG A 338 3.26 39.99 5.47
N ASN A 339 3.60 41.24 5.75
CA ASN A 339 2.98 42.49 5.31
C ASN A 339 1.58 42.87 5.85
N ARG A 340 1.57 43.77 6.84
CA ARG A 340 0.60 44.87 6.89
C ARG A 340 1.33 46.19 6.65
N LYS A 341 1.16 46.75 5.45
CA LYS A 341 1.32 48.19 5.20
C LYS A 341 0.01 48.72 4.62
N THR A 342 -0.39 49.84 5.22
CA THR A 342 -1.19 50.95 4.69
C THR A 342 -2.64 50.70 4.31
N CYS A 343 -3.54 51.28 5.10
CA CYS A 343 -4.74 51.93 4.57
C CYS A 343 -4.96 53.25 5.35
N VAL A 344 -4.81 54.37 4.66
CA VAL A 344 -5.26 55.70 5.09
C VAL A 344 -6.69 55.88 4.57
N PRO A 345 -7.55 56.59 5.31
CA PRO A 345 -8.41 57.54 4.62
C PRO A 345 -8.41 58.92 5.29
N LYS A 346 -8.35 59.97 4.46
CA LYS A 346 -8.67 61.35 4.80
C LYS A 346 -10.09 61.67 4.31
N SER A 347 -10.94 62.19 5.19
CA SER A 347 -11.98 63.19 4.91
C SER A 347 -12.45 63.76 6.27
N LYS A 348 -11.96 64.92 6.70
CA LYS A 348 -12.57 66.27 6.55
C LYS A 348 -14.09 66.32 6.81
N GLN A 349 -14.47 66.86 7.98
CA GLN A 349 -15.27 68.09 8.24
C GLN A 349 -16.02 67.93 9.58
N ASN A 350 -15.67 68.68 10.63
CA ASN A 350 -15.99 70.08 10.97
C ASN A 350 -17.24 70.18 11.87
N ILE A 351 -17.12 70.94 12.97
CA ILE A 351 -18.13 71.77 13.69
C ILE A 351 -18.09 71.58 15.22
N LYS A 352 -17.60 72.65 15.89
CA LYS A 352 -18.02 73.36 17.14
C LYS A 352 -18.80 72.55 18.20
N GLN A 353 -18.56 72.68 19.50
CA GLN A 353 -18.28 73.88 20.32
C GLN A 353 -17.27 73.59 21.44
#